data_AF-A0A949UJB1-F1
#
_entry.id   AF-A0A949UJB1-F1
#
_cell.length_a   1.000
_cell.length_b   1.000
_cell.length_c   1.000
_cell.angle_alpha   90.00
_cell.angle_beta   90.00
_cell.angle_gamma   90.00
#
_symmetry.space_group_name_H-M   'P 1'
#
loop_
_entity.id
_entity.type
_entity.pdbx_description
1 polymer ?
#
loop_
_entity_poly.entity_id
_entity_poly.type
_entity_poly.pdbx_seq_one_letter_code
_entity_poly.pdbx_strand_id
1 'polypeptide(L)'
;MSHELNVFARINALCQRVFVGIFVVWLALAQAEAASQVTGARLWTGDGKQQFIFDVSAHMKIHSFSLLKPSRLVLDLSDAEFRRPLPALDLSATNVKKVRIGSPKKSVARIVFDLDAPLKWKVTPLAAKGP
;
A
#
# COMPACT_ATOMS: atom_id res chain seq x y z
N MET A 1 61.63 4.41 -17.13
CA MET A 1 60.58 3.39 -17.37
C MET A 1 59.85 2.96 -16.09
N SER A 2 60.51 2.87 -14.93
CA SER A 2 59.89 2.50 -13.63
C SER A 2 59.02 3.58 -12.96
N HIS A 3 59.26 4.86 -13.22
CA HIS A 3 58.46 5.97 -12.65
C HIS A 3 57.04 6.07 -13.22
N GLU A 4 56.85 5.77 -14.50
CA GLU A 4 55.55 5.78 -15.19
C GLU A 4 54.61 4.70 -14.64
N LEU A 5 55.13 3.48 -14.42
CA LEU A 5 54.37 2.33 -13.89
C LEU A 5 53.77 2.61 -12.50
N ASN A 6 54.45 3.39 -11.65
CA ASN A 6 53.96 3.77 -10.34
C ASN A 6 52.83 4.82 -10.39
N VAL A 7 52.83 5.70 -11.40
CA VAL A 7 51.79 6.72 -11.56
C VAL A 7 50.49 6.08 -12.07
N PHE A 8 50.57 5.20 -13.07
CA PHE A 8 49.41 4.44 -13.54
C PHE A 8 48.80 3.54 -12.47
N ALA A 9 49.63 2.87 -11.66
CA ALA A 9 49.16 2.05 -10.54
C ALA A 9 48.43 2.87 -9.47
N ARG A 10 48.92 4.09 -9.16
CA ARG A 10 48.29 5.01 -8.20
C ARG A 10 46.99 5.62 -8.73
N ILE A 11 46.92 5.94 -10.02
CA ILE A 11 45.68 6.42 -10.66
C ILE A 11 44.63 5.30 -10.67
N ASN A 12 45.00 4.07 -11.03
CA ASN A 12 44.07 2.94 -11.03
C ASN A 12 43.56 2.61 -9.62
N ALA A 13 44.44 2.63 -8.61
CA ALA A 13 44.04 2.42 -7.22
C ALA A 13 43.15 3.54 -6.66
N LEU A 14 43.38 4.79 -7.09
CA LEU A 14 42.52 5.92 -6.74
C LEU A 14 41.15 5.81 -7.42
N CYS A 15 41.11 5.50 -8.72
CA CYS A 15 39.89 5.22 -9.47
C CYS A 15 39.09 4.08 -8.83
N GLN A 16 39.75 2.99 -8.44
CA GLN A 16 39.10 1.85 -7.80
C GLN A 16 38.50 2.21 -6.43
N ARG A 17 39.21 3.00 -5.61
CA ARG A 17 38.69 3.50 -4.32
C ARG A 17 37.47 4.41 -4.50
N VAL A 18 37.51 5.29 -5.49
CA VAL A 18 36.39 6.19 -5.82
C VAL A 18 35.19 5.38 -6.33
N PHE A 19 35.40 4.40 -7.21
CA PHE A 19 34.33 3.51 -7.70
C PHE A 19 33.69 2.71 -6.57
N VAL A 20 34.49 2.13 -5.67
CA VAL A 20 33.99 1.43 -4.49
C VAL A 20 33.20 2.37 -3.59
N GLY A 21 33.70 3.60 -3.37
CA GLY A 21 32.99 4.62 -2.60
C GLY A 21 31.63 4.98 -3.19
N ILE A 22 31.56 5.20 -4.52
CA ILE A 22 30.31 5.49 -5.23
C ILE A 22 29.34 4.31 -5.13
N PHE A 23 29.83 3.08 -5.31
CA PHE A 23 29.01 1.87 -5.22
C PHE A 23 28.41 1.68 -3.81
N VAL A 24 29.20 1.93 -2.75
CA VAL A 24 28.72 1.86 -1.36
C VAL A 24 27.67 2.94 -1.07
N VAL A 25 27.85 4.16 -1.57
CA VAL A 25 26.86 5.24 -1.45
C VAL A 25 25.57 4.88 -2.19
N TRP A 26 25.66 4.31 -3.40
CA TRP A 26 24.50 3.85 -4.15
C TRP A 26 23.73 2.74 -3.43
N LEU A 27 24.43 1.78 -2.81
CA LEU A 27 23.79 0.71 -2.05
C LEU A 27 23.10 1.25 -0.79
N ALA A 28 23.68 2.26 -0.14
CA ALA A 28 23.08 2.90 1.04
C ALA A 28 21.81 3.72 0.72
N LEU A 29 21.64 4.15 -0.53
CA LEU A 29 20.45 4.89 -0.99
C LEU A 29 19.29 3.98 -1.43
N ALA A 30 19.49 2.66 -1.50
CA ALA A 30 18.43 1.71 -1.80
C ALA A 30 17.50 1.55 -0.58
N GLN A 31 16.57 2.48 -0.39
CA GLN A 31 15.52 2.32 0.60
C GLN A 31 14.47 1.33 0.08
N ALA A 32 14.26 0.25 0.81
CA ALA A 32 13.10 -0.61 0.59
C ALA A 32 11.87 0.07 1.21
N GLU A 33 10.95 0.56 0.38
CA GLU A 33 9.66 1.03 0.86
C GLU A 33 8.85 -0.17 1.36
N ALA A 34 8.50 -0.17 2.65
CA ALA A 34 7.62 -1.18 3.22
C ALA A 34 6.20 -0.97 2.67
N ALA A 35 5.54 -2.08 2.31
CA ALA A 35 4.14 -2.03 1.90
C ALA A 35 3.27 -1.47 3.04
N SER A 36 2.30 -0.63 2.69
CA SER A 36 1.37 -0.08 3.66
C SER A 36 0.42 -1.15 4.17
N GLN A 37 0.17 -1.17 5.47
CA GLN A 37 -0.63 -2.21 6.12
C GLN A 37 -2.03 -1.69 6.41
N VAL A 38 -3.05 -2.43 6.00
CA VAL A 38 -4.41 -2.29 6.52
C VAL A 38 -4.45 -3.00 7.87
N THR A 39 -4.60 -2.23 8.95
CA THR A 39 -4.46 -2.69 10.33
C THR A 39 -5.79 -2.82 11.07
N GLY A 40 -6.82 -2.13 10.61
CA GLY A 40 -8.12 -2.08 11.27
C GLY A 40 -9.25 -1.80 10.30
N ALA A 41 -10.46 -2.15 10.74
CA ALA A 41 -11.70 -1.84 10.04
C ALA A 41 -12.77 -1.46 11.07
N ARG A 42 -13.52 -0.40 10.78
CA ARG A 42 -14.61 0.11 11.61
C ARG A 42 -15.79 0.47 10.71
N LEU A 43 -16.99 0.34 11.26
CA LEU A 43 -18.22 0.69 10.59
C LEU A 43 -18.98 1.69 11.45
N TRP A 44 -19.41 2.78 10.82
CA TRP A 44 -20.35 3.73 11.38
C TRP A 44 -21.61 3.78 10.50
N THR A 45 -22.76 3.76 11.14
CA THR A 45 -24.07 3.86 10.48
C THR A 45 -24.86 4.97 11.15
N GLY A 46 -25.36 5.93 10.36
CA GLY A 46 -26.13 7.06 10.87
C GLY A 46 -26.61 7.96 9.73
N ASP A 47 -27.73 8.67 9.92
CA ASP A 47 -28.31 9.63 8.96
C ASP A 47 -28.49 9.05 7.53
N GLY A 48 -28.88 7.78 7.44
CA GLY A 48 -29.04 7.07 6.15
C GLY A 48 -27.73 6.79 5.41
N LYS A 49 -26.57 6.96 6.06
CA LYS A 49 -25.24 6.71 5.50
C LYS A 49 -24.53 5.58 6.24
N GLN A 50 -23.73 4.82 5.49
CA GLN A 50 -22.85 3.77 5.98
C GLN A 50 -21.41 4.16 5.66
N GLN A 51 -20.55 4.22 6.67
CA GLN A 51 -19.15 4.60 6.53
C GLN A 51 -18.26 3.46 7.00
N PHE A 52 -17.51 2.90 6.06
CA PHE A 52 -16.46 1.93 6.34
C PHE A 52 -15.13 2.66 6.44
N ILE A 53 -14.50 2.58 7.61
CA ILE A 53 -13.23 3.22 7.91
C ILE A 53 -12.17 2.13 8.03
N PHE A 54 -11.11 2.24 7.22
CA PHE A 54 -9.97 1.33 7.27
C PHE A 54 -8.76 2.08 7.80
N ASP A 55 -8.14 1.53 8.84
CA ASP A 55 -6.93 2.07 9.41
C ASP A 55 -5.74 1.56 8.59
N VAL A 56 -4.89 2.49 8.14
CA VAL A 56 -3.73 2.19 7.28
C VAL A 56 -2.45 2.79 7.87
N SER A 57 -1.33 2.09 7.73
CA SER A 57 -0.05 2.52 8.31
C SER A 57 0.64 3.63 7.51
N ALA A 58 0.36 3.73 6.21
CA ALA A 58 0.89 4.76 5.34
C ALA A 58 -0.10 5.10 4.21
N HIS A 59 0.07 6.27 3.61
CA HIS A 59 -0.72 6.68 2.45
C HIS A 59 -0.48 5.73 1.27
N MET A 60 -1.52 5.46 0.49
CA MET A 60 -1.48 4.56 -0.65
C MET A 60 -2.46 5.03 -1.73
N LYS A 61 -2.20 4.64 -2.98
CA LYS A 61 -3.16 4.86 -4.06
C LYS A 61 -4.33 3.90 -3.92
N ILE A 62 -5.53 4.42 -4.10
CA ILE A 62 -6.77 3.65 -4.03
C ILE A 62 -7.48 3.73 -5.38
N HIS A 63 -7.76 2.57 -5.97
CA HIS A 63 -8.59 2.46 -7.16
C HIS A 63 -9.92 1.80 -6.81
N SER A 64 -11.03 2.53 -7.00
CA SER A 64 -12.37 2.05 -6.69
C SER A 64 -13.21 1.88 -7.94
N PHE A 65 -13.94 0.77 -8.04
CA PHE A 65 -14.85 0.50 -9.14
C PHE A 65 -15.99 -0.43 -8.70
N SER A 66 -17.06 -0.49 -9.48
CA SER A 66 -18.16 -1.41 -9.25
C SER A 66 -18.15 -2.56 -10.27
N LEU A 67 -18.67 -3.71 -9.83
CA LEU A 67 -19.01 -4.82 -10.70
C LEU A 67 -20.51 -5.05 -10.64
N LEU A 68 -21.07 -5.53 -11.74
CA LEU A 68 -22.46 -5.96 -11.85
C LEU A 68 -22.51 -7.48 -11.97
N LYS A 69 -23.64 -8.08 -11.56
CA LYS A 69 -23.91 -9.53 -11.63
C LYS A 69 -22.87 -10.40 -10.87
N PRO A 70 -22.85 -10.38 -9.52
CA PRO A 70 -23.68 -9.58 -8.60
C PRO A 70 -23.11 -8.17 -8.39
N SER A 71 -23.92 -7.28 -7.80
CA SER A 71 -23.50 -5.92 -7.45
C SER A 71 -22.39 -5.94 -6.41
N ARG A 72 -21.24 -5.35 -6.75
CA ARG A 72 -20.08 -5.25 -5.86
C ARG A 72 -19.44 -3.88 -5.95
N LEU A 73 -18.92 -3.39 -4.83
CA LEU A 73 -17.93 -2.32 -4.79
C LEU A 73 -16.57 -2.95 -4.48
N VAL A 74 -15.57 -2.63 -5.31
CA VAL A 74 -14.21 -3.11 -5.17
C VAL A 74 -13.29 -1.92 -4.91
N LEU A 75 -12.44 -2.05 -3.88
CA LEU A 75 -11.37 -1.12 -3.57
C LEU A 75 -10.03 -1.87 -3.69
N ASP A 76 -9.21 -1.45 -4.64
CA ASP A 76 -7.83 -1.89 -4.79
C ASP A 76 -6.89 -0.87 -4.16
N LEU A 77 -6.03 -1.37 -3.29
CA LEU A 77 -5.05 -0.63 -2.51
C LEU A 77 -3.67 -0.98 -3.05
N SER A 78 -2.99 -0.02 -3.67
CA SER A 78 -1.65 -0.21 -4.25
C SER A 78 -0.59 -0.22 -3.15
N ASP A 79 0.42 -1.06 -3.34
CA ASP A 79 1.54 -1.26 -2.41
C ASP A 79 1.09 -1.51 -0.98
N ALA A 80 0.04 -2.34 -0.86
CA ALA A 80 -0.63 -2.59 0.40
C ALA A 80 -0.85 -4.08 0.68
N GLU A 81 -0.89 -4.41 1.97
CA GLU A 81 -1.18 -5.73 2.51
C GLU A 81 -2.10 -5.67 3.72
N PHE A 82 -2.70 -6.81 4.10
CA PHE A 82 -3.57 -6.89 5.28
C PHE A 82 -2.80 -7.44 6.48
N ARG A 83 -2.78 -6.70 7.59
CA ARG A 83 -2.42 -7.26 8.88
C ARG A 83 -3.59 -8.10 9.39
N ARG A 84 -3.44 -9.43 9.39
CA ARG A 84 -4.49 -10.37 9.79
C ARG A 84 -4.40 -10.76 11.27
N PRO A 85 -5.53 -11.13 11.90
CA PRO A 85 -6.90 -11.02 11.40
C PRO A 85 -7.41 -9.56 11.45
N LEU A 86 -8.32 -9.19 10.54
CA LEU A 86 -9.07 -7.95 10.68
C LEU A 86 -10.29 -8.17 11.59
N PRO A 87 -10.75 -7.13 12.32
CA PRO A 87 -11.97 -7.23 13.11
C PRO A 87 -13.19 -7.51 12.22
N ALA A 88 -14.13 -8.30 12.76
CA ALA A 88 -15.42 -8.51 12.12
C ALA A 88 -16.25 -7.21 12.19
N LEU A 89 -16.95 -6.91 11.10
CA LEU A 89 -17.88 -5.78 11.01
C LEU A 89 -19.30 -6.30 11.15
N ASP A 90 -20.11 -5.65 11.98
CA ASP A 90 -21.54 -5.93 12.07
C ASP A 90 -22.27 -5.27 10.90
N LEU A 91 -22.63 -6.08 9.91
CA LEU A 91 -23.27 -5.60 8.67
C LEU A 91 -24.80 -5.56 8.76
N SER A 92 -25.40 -5.93 9.89
CA SER A 92 -26.86 -6.11 10.02
C SER A 92 -27.67 -4.86 9.68
N ALA A 93 -27.14 -3.67 9.99
CA ALA A 93 -27.75 -2.38 9.68
C ALA A 93 -27.26 -1.76 8.36
N THR A 94 -26.69 -2.56 7.45
CA THR A 94 -26.09 -2.08 6.19
C THR A 94 -26.75 -2.66 4.95
N ASN A 95 -26.49 -2.06 3.78
CA ASN A 95 -26.87 -2.62 2.47
C ASN A 95 -25.74 -3.48 1.87
N VAL A 96 -24.85 -3.98 2.73
CA VAL A 96 -23.69 -4.79 2.39
C VAL A 96 -23.92 -6.19 2.93
N LYS A 97 -23.99 -7.17 2.04
CA LYS A 97 -24.15 -8.59 2.40
C LYS A 97 -22.90 -9.15 3.05
N LYS A 98 -21.74 -8.78 2.52
CA LYS A 98 -20.45 -9.34 2.92
C LYS A 98 -19.32 -8.39 2.57
N VAL A 99 -18.33 -8.31 3.45
CA VAL A 99 -17.02 -7.72 3.15
C VAL A 99 -16.01 -8.84 2.99
N ARG A 100 -15.26 -8.81 1.89
CA ARG A 100 -14.20 -9.76 1.57
C ARG A 100 -12.89 -9.03 1.43
N ILE A 101 -11.81 -9.69 1.84
CA ILE A 101 -10.45 -9.21 1.66
C ILE A 101 -9.65 -10.24 0.86
N GLY A 102 -8.70 -9.78 0.06
CA GLY A 102 -7.82 -10.66 -0.70
C GLY A 102 -6.70 -9.91 -1.40
N SER A 103 -5.80 -10.64 -2.06
CA SER A 103 -4.66 -10.05 -2.76
C SER A 103 -4.68 -10.50 -4.23
N PRO A 104 -5.36 -9.76 -5.12
CA PRO A 104 -5.55 -10.19 -6.51
C PRO A 104 -4.25 -10.20 -7.31
N LYS A 105 -3.24 -9.43 -6.88
CA LYS A 105 -1.92 -9.30 -7.50
C LYS A 105 -0.89 -9.06 -6.40
N LYS A 106 0.40 -9.21 -6.73
CA LYS A 106 1.51 -8.82 -5.84
C LYS A 106 1.36 -7.34 -5.48
N SER A 107 1.56 -7.01 -4.20
CA SER A 107 1.49 -5.65 -3.68
C SER A 107 0.13 -4.95 -3.89
N VAL A 108 -0.96 -5.71 -4.09
CA VAL A 108 -2.31 -5.14 -4.14
C VAL A 108 -3.18 -5.82 -3.09
N ALA A 109 -3.66 -5.05 -2.13
CA ALA A 109 -4.72 -5.46 -1.21
C ALA A 109 -6.08 -5.07 -1.80
N ARG A 110 -7.04 -5.99 -1.83
CA ARG A 110 -8.38 -5.77 -2.35
C ARG A 110 -9.42 -5.96 -1.26
N ILE A 111 -10.29 -4.97 -1.11
CA ILE A 111 -11.50 -5.03 -0.29
C ILE A 111 -12.69 -5.08 -1.24
N VAL A 112 -13.58 -6.05 -1.04
CA VAL A 112 -14.80 -6.21 -1.85
C VAL A 112 -16.01 -6.18 -0.94
N PHE A 113 -16.93 -5.26 -1.23
CA PHE A 113 -18.25 -5.21 -0.65
C PHE A 113 -19.21 -5.89 -1.61
N ASP A 114 -19.76 -7.05 -1.21
CA ASP A 114 -20.91 -7.65 -1.91
C ASP A 114 -22.16 -6.88 -1.46
N LEU A 115 -22.89 -6.28 -2.41
CA LEU A 115 -23.98 -5.35 -2.13
C LEU A 115 -25.36 -5.99 -2.38
N ASP A 116 -26.39 -5.46 -1.72
CA ASP A 116 -27.79 -5.81 -2.02
C ASP A 116 -28.24 -5.31 -3.39
N ALA A 117 -27.87 -4.07 -3.71
CA ALA A 117 -28.17 -3.39 -4.97
C ALA A 117 -26.99 -2.49 -5.37
N PRO A 118 -26.94 -1.98 -6.61
CA PRO A 118 -25.95 -0.95 -6.97
C PRO A 118 -26.12 0.29 -6.09
N LEU A 119 -25.02 0.77 -5.51
CA LEU A 119 -24.99 1.96 -4.66
C LEU A 119 -23.99 2.99 -5.21
N LYS A 120 -24.22 4.26 -4.91
CA LYS A 120 -23.20 5.31 -5.09
C LYS A 120 -22.22 5.22 -3.93
N TRP A 121 -20.93 5.41 -4.22
CA TRP A 121 -19.89 5.42 -3.20
C TRP A 121 -18.96 6.62 -3.37
N LYS A 122 -18.24 6.94 -2.31
CA LYS A 122 -17.15 7.90 -2.30
C LYS A 122 -16.03 7.35 -1.44
N VAL A 123 -14.80 7.41 -1.94
CA VAL A 123 -13.59 7.13 -1.17
C VAL A 123 -13.01 8.46 -0.71
N THR A 124 -12.64 8.57 0.56
CA THR A 124 -12.03 9.79 1.10
C THR A 124 -10.89 9.40 2.03
N PRO A 125 -9.64 9.78 1.69
CA PRO A 125 -8.53 9.66 2.63
C PRO A 125 -8.82 10.53 3.86
N LEU A 126 -8.72 9.93 5.04
CA LEU A 126 -8.80 10.67 6.29
C LEU A 126 -7.37 11.04 6.70
N ALA A 127 -7.19 12.28 7.18
CA ALA A 127 -5.93 12.65 7.82
C ALA A 127 -5.69 11.73 9.02
N ALA A 128 -4.43 11.40 9.28
CA ALA A 128 -4.07 10.73 10.53
C ALA A 128 -4.61 11.58 11.68
N LYS A 129 -5.36 10.95 12.59
CA LYS A 129 -5.70 11.61 13.85
C LYS A 129 -4.36 11.80 14.57
N GLY A 130 -3.91 13.05 14.71
CA GLY A 130 -2.71 13.37 15.47
C GLY A 130 -2.78 12.78 16.89
N PRO A 131 -1.62 12.59 17.55
CA PRO A 131 -1.57 12.04 18.91
C PRO A 131 -2.46 12.81 19.90
#